data_AF-A0A9X3K9P2-F1
#
_entry.id   AF-A0A9X3K9P2-F1
#
_cell.length_a   1.000
_cell.length_b   1.000
_cell.length_c   1.000
_cell.angle_alpha   90.00
_cell.angle_beta   90.00
_cell.angle_gamma   90.00
#
_symmetry.space_group_name_H-M   'P 1'
#
loop_
_entity.id
_entity.type
_entity.pdbx_description
1 polymer ?
#
loop_
_entity_poly.entity_id
_entity_poly.type
_entity_poly.pdbx_seq_one_letter_code
_entity_poly.pdbx_strand_id
1 'polypeptide(L)'
;MIKTLIMLGLVCLLAIFMMMDFIIVIPKFGSKHFGAPDDIKEMMEKIPDRASWVNIIGVCIMIVGFVGVIAVFIWAMVDTVKTDMSFFGAFIRFFIIAEGYKLFDIIFFDYLMLTKLKLPAKIYPETAGAKGYDNFGFNTKSQMNKLIIFCVASILLAFILTVIIPLM
;
A
#
# COMPACT_ATOMS: atom_id res chain seq x y z
N MET A 1 12.13 -18.74 -0.01
CA MET A 1 11.82 -17.85 1.13
C MET A 1 12.53 -16.50 1.09
N ILE A 2 13.86 -16.42 1.03
CA ILE A 2 14.58 -15.12 1.05
C ILE A 2 14.11 -14.17 -0.07
N LYS A 3 13.99 -14.65 -1.32
CA LYS A 3 13.47 -13.84 -2.44
C LYS A 3 12.09 -13.23 -2.15
N THR A 4 11.19 -14.01 -1.54
CA THR A 4 9.85 -13.54 -1.16
C THR A 4 9.91 -12.39 -0.15
N LEU A 5 10.81 -12.47 0.84
CA LEU A 5 10.99 -11.40 1.82
C LEU A 5 11.61 -10.15 1.19
N ILE A 6 12.52 -10.32 0.21
CA ILE A 6 13.04 -9.19 -0.58
C ILE A 6 11.91 -8.52 -1.37
N MET A 7 11.06 -9.30 -2.05
CA MET A 7 9.89 -8.78 -2.78
C MET A 7 8.94 -8.02 -1.84
N LEU A 8 8.61 -8.58 -0.69
CA LEU A 8 7.81 -7.90 0.33
C LEU A 8 8.47 -6.59 0.79
N GLY A 9 9.77 -6.62 1.07
CA GLY A 9 10.53 -5.43 1.46
C GLY A 9 10.48 -4.33 0.39
N LEU A 10 10.61 -4.70 -0.90
CA LEU A 10 10.48 -3.75 -2.02
C LEU A 10 9.07 -3.17 -2.12
N VAL A 11 8.02 -3.98 -1.96
CA VAL A 11 6.63 -3.49 -1.95
C VAL A 11 6.43 -2.49 -0.81
N CYS A 12 6.91 -2.81 0.40
CA CYS A 12 6.80 -1.89 1.55
C CYS A 12 7.60 -0.61 1.30
N LEU A 13 8.80 -0.69 0.73
CA LEU A 13 9.62 0.47 0.40
C LEU A 13 8.93 1.38 -0.62
N LEU A 14 8.38 0.82 -1.69
CA LEU A 14 7.63 1.57 -2.70
C LEU A 14 6.39 2.22 -2.10
N ALA A 15 5.68 1.51 -1.22
CA ALA A 15 4.54 2.07 -0.51
C ALA A 15 4.93 3.22 0.43
N ILE A 16 6.09 3.14 1.10
CA ILE A 16 6.62 4.25 1.90
C ILE A 16 6.86 5.46 1.00
N PHE A 17 7.55 5.29 -0.13
CA PHE A 17 7.80 6.39 -1.06
C PHE A 17 6.50 7.04 -1.54
N MET A 18 5.50 6.23 -1.92
CA MET A 18 4.18 6.74 -2.30
C MET A 18 3.46 7.46 -1.15
N MET A 19 3.48 6.91 0.06
CA MET A 19 2.84 7.55 1.20
C MET A 19 3.51 8.87 1.58
N MET A 20 4.83 8.96 1.43
CA MET A 20 5.56 10.22 1.61
C MET A 20 5.18 11.24 0.54
N ASP A 21 5.03 10.82 -0.72
CA ASP A 21 4.54 11.67 -1.81
C ASP A 21 3.11 12.19 -1.54
N PHE A 22 2.22 11.29 -1.10
CA PHE A 22 0.84 11.59 -0.72
C PHE A 22 0.70 12.50 0.49
N ILE A 23 1.70 12.56 1.37
CA ILE A 23 1.69 13.46 2.50
C ILE A 23 2.36 14.78 2.12
N ILE A 24 3.49 14.78 1.43
CA ILE A 24 4.34 15.97 1.28
C ILE A 24 4.07 16.73 -0.02
N VAL A 25 4.00 16.01 -1.13
CA VAL A 25 4.02 16.57 -2.48
C VAL A 25 2.59 16.84 -2.95
N ILE A 26 1.71 15.84 -2.83
CA ILE A 26 0.29 15.91 -3.24
C ILE A 26 -0.68 15.62 -2.08
N PRO A 27 -0.61 16.37 -0.96
CA PRO A 27 -1.39 16.15 0.28
C PRO A 27 -2.90 16.05 0.09
N LYS A 28 -3.48 16.93 -0.74
CA LYS A 28 -4.93 16.92 -1.02
C LYS A 28 -5.35 15.66 -1.77
N PHE A 29 -4.55 15.25 -2.76
CA PHE A 29 -4.82 14.05 -3.52
C PHE A 29 -4.67 12.80 -2.64
N GLY A 30 -3.60 12.74 -1.85
CA GLY A 30 -3.31 11.69 -0.90
C GLY A 30 -4.42 11.49 0.13
N SER A 31 -4.79 12.55 0.85
CA SER A 31 -5.87 12.49 1.85
C SER A 31 -7.21 12.06 1.25
N LYS A 32 -7.57 12.57 0.07
CA LYS A 32 -8.84 12.26 -0.59
C LYS A 32 -8.96 10.80 -1.04
N HIS A 33 -7.89 10.19 -1.56
CA HIS A 33 -7.95 8.88 -2.21
C HIS A 33 -7.32 7.74 -1.40
N PHE A 34 -6.41 8.01 -0.48
CA PHE A 34 -5.59 6.99 0.19
C PHE A 34 -5.90 6.84 1.68
N GLY A 35 -7.19 6.92 2.01
CA GLY A 35 -7.72 6.36 3.26
C GLY A 35 -7.60 7.25 4.49
N ALA A 36 -7.39 8.57 4.35
CA ALA A 36 -7.46 9.46 5.51
C ALA A 36 -8.87 9.46 6.15
N PRO A 37 -8.98 9.68 7.46
CA PRO A 37 -10.24 9.99 8.13
C PRO A 37 -10.94 11.22 7.52
N ASP A 38 -12.27 11.24 7.55
CA ASP A 38 -13.06 12.25 6.83
C ASP A 38 -12.84 13.67 7.36
N ASP A 39 -12.65 13.84 8.66
CA ASP A 39 -12.31 15.14 9.26
C ASP A 39 -10.94 15.65 8.77
N ILE A 40 -9.95 14.78 8.65
CA ILE A 40 -8.65 15.13 8.07
C ILE A 40 -8.79 15.51 6.59
N LYS A 41 -9.65 14.82 5.81
CA LYS A 41 -9.91 15.18 4.41
C LYS A 41 -10.49 16.59 4.29
N GLU A 42 -11.51 16.88 5.09
CA GLU A 42 -12.18 18.20 5.10
C GLU A 42 -11.22 19.32 5.51
N MET A 43 -10.32 19.06 6.47
CA MET A 43 -9.31 20.04 6.88
C MET A 43 -8.23 20.22 5.81
N MET A 44 -7.79 19.13 5.17
CA MET A 44 -6.76 19.16 4.12
C MET A 44 -7.24 19.88 2.85
N GLU A 45 -8.53 19.79 2.52
CA GLU A 45 -9.11 20.46 1.34
C GLU A 45 -9.01 21.99 1.42
N LYS A 46 -8.98 22.55 2.64
CA LYS A 46 -8.90 23.99 2.92
C LYS A 46 -7.49 24.57 2.79
N ILE A 47 -6.46 23.73 2.74
CA ILE A 47 -5.07 24.17 2.58
C ILE A 47 -4.88 24.76 1.17
N PRO A 48 -4.01 25.77 0.95
CA PRO A 48 -3.75 26.30 -0.39
C PRO A 48 -3.24 25.23 -1.36
N ASP A 49 -3.63 25.34 -2.63
CA ASP A 49 -3.15 24.44 -3.68
C ASP A 49 -1.65 24.60 -3.91
N ARG A 50 -0.99 23.48 -4.22
CA ARG A 50 0.39 23.49 -4.68
C ARG A 50 0.44 23.99 -6.13
N ALA A 51 1.58 24.56 -6.52
CA ALA A 51 1.84 24.90 -7.91
C ALA A 51 1.67 23.67 -8.82
N SER A 52 1.09 23.85 -10.00
CA SER A 52 0.71 22.74 -10.89
C SER A 52 1.87 21.81 -11.24
N TRP A 53 3.09 22.34 -11.37
CA TRP A 53 4.29 21.53 -11.65
C TRP A 53 4.66 20.58 -10.50
N VAL A 54 4.39 20.96 -9.24
CA VAL A 54 4.59 20.08 -8.07
C VAL A 54 3.58 18.93 -8.09
N ASN A 55 2.33 19.23 -8.45
CA ASN A 55 1.29 18.21 -8.59
C ASN A 55 1.65 17.21 -9.71
N ILE A 56 2.19 17.69 -10.83
CA ILE A 56 2.67 16.82 -11.92
C ILE A 56 3.79 15.90 -11.42
N ILE A 57 4.76 16.44 -10.67
CA ILE A 57 5.85 15.64 -10.10
C ILE A 57 5.30 14.55 -9.17
N GLY A 58 4.37 14.89 -8.28
CA GLY A 58 3.78 13.89 -7.37
C GLY A 58 3.02 12.80 -8.11
N VAL A 59 2.24 13.17 -9.13
CA VAL A 59 1.57 12.17 -9.98
C VAL A 59 2.57 11.25 -10.69
N CYS A 60 3.69 11.78 -11.18
CA CYS A 60 4.76 10.95 -11.74
C CYS A 60 5.36 9.99 -10.71
N ILE A 61 5.64 10.45 -9.49
CA ILE A 61 6.15 9.61 -8.39
C ILE A 61 5.16 8.51 -8.06
N MET A 62 3.88 8.84 -7.92
CA MET A 62 2.79 7.89 -7.70
C MET A 62 2.75 6.81 -8.78
N ILE A 63 2.78 7.20 -10.06
CA ILE A 63 2.74 6.24 -11.19
C ILE A 63 3.94 5.31 -11.14
N VAL A 64 5.15 5.85 -10.93
CA VAL A 64 6.37 5.04 -10.80
C VAL A 64 6.26 4.06 -9.62
N GLY A 65 5.72 4.51 -8.48
CA GLY A 65 5.48 3.66 -7.32
C GLY A 65 4.55 2.48 -7.64
N PHE A 66 3.40 2.74 -8.25
CA PHE A 66 2.45 1.68 -8.65
C PHE A 66 3.04 0.73 -9.69
N VAL A 67 3.72 1.25 -10.72
CA VAL A 67 4.41 0.44 -11.72
C VAL A 67 5.48 -0.44 -11.07
N GLY A 68 6.21 0.10 -10.08
CA GLY A 68 7.18 -0.66 -9.29
C GLY A 68 6.54 -1.83 -8.54
N VAL A 69 5.40 -1.62 -7.88
CA VAL A 69 4.68 -2.69 -7.19
C VAL A 69 4.22 -3.76 -8.17
N ILE A 70 3.63 -3.37 -9.30
CA ILE A 70 3.23 -4.29 -10.37
C ILE A 70 4.43 -5.09 -10.88
N ALA A 71 5.58 -4.44 -11.10
CA ALA A 71 6.80 -5.09 -11.55
C ALA A 71 7.30 -6.15 -10.55
N VAL A 72 7.20 -5.88 -9.23
CA VAL A 72 7.55 -6.86 -8.19
C VAL A 72 6.61 -8.07 -8.23
N PHE A 73 5.29 -7.85 -8.42
CA PHE A 73 4.34 -8.96 -8.56
C PHE A 73 4.59 -9.76 -9.84
N ILE A 74 4.87 -9.11 -10.98
CA ILE A 74 5.26 -9.79 -12.21
C ILE A 74 6.52 -10.63 -11.99
N TRP A 75 7.53 -10.07 -11.30
CA TRP A 75 8.73 -10.82 -10.94
C TRP A 75 8.41 -12.04 -10.07
N ALA A 76 7.53 -11.89 -9.07
CA ALA A 76 7.08 -13.01 -8.24
C ALA A 76 6.37 -14.10 -9.07
N MET A 77 5.52 -13.71 -10.04
CA MET A 77 4.84 -14.66 -10.93
C MET A 77 5.84 -15.39 -11.84
N VAL A 78 6.73 -14.66 -12.51
CA VAL A 78 7.75 -15.23 -13.40
C VAL A 78 8.70 -16.15 -12.64
N ASP A 79 9.16 -15.77 -11.45
CA ASP A 79 10.03 -16.61 -10.62
C ASP A 79 9.29 -17.86 -10.12
N THR A 80 7.98 -17.79 -9.88
CA THR A 80 7.16 -18.96 -9.49
C THR A 80 7.13 -20.02 -10.59
N VAL A 81 6.86 -19.60 -11.84
CA VAL A 81 6.84 -20.51 -13.00
C VAL A 81 8.23 -21.06 -13.29
N LYS A 82 9.26 -20.19 -13.33
CA LYS A 82 10.63 -20.61 -13.66
C LYS A 82 11.28 -21.56 -12.64
N THR A 83 10.75 -21.65 -11.44
CA THR A 83 11.29 -22.50 -10.38
C THR A 83 10.42 -23.73 -10.11
N ASP A 84 9.43 -24.01 -10.98
CA ASP A 84 8.49 -25.12 -10.86
C ASP A 84 7.93 -25.24 -9.44
N MET A 85 7.56 -24.09 -8.87
CA MET A 85 7.17 -24.01 -7.47
C MET A 85 5.88 -24.78 -7.25
N SER A 86 5.80 -25.56 -6.16
CA SER A 86 4.57 -26.24 -5.79
C SER A 86 3.45 -25.25 -5.49
N PHE A 87 2.19 -25.68 -5.63
CA PHE A 87 1.01 -24.87 -5.29
C PHE A 87 1.12 -24.21 -3.91
N PHE A 88 1.46 -24.97 -2.87
CA PHE A 88 1.63 -24.43 -1.52
C PHE A 88 2.79 -23.44 -1.41
N GLY A 89 3.90 -23.70 -2.11
CA GLY A 89 5.02 -22.76 -2.16
C GLY A 89 4.62 -21.42 -2.79
N ALA A 90 3.87 -21.47 -3.90
CA ALA A 90 3.37 -20.29 -4.59
C ALA A 90 2.35 -19.55 -3.74
N PHE A 91 1.40 -20.27 -3.12
CA PHE A 91 0.41 -19.68 -2.22
C PHE A 91 1.08 -18.95 -1.07
N ILE A 92 2.01 -19.59 -0.34
CA ILE A 92 2.73 -18.97 0.77
C ILE A 92 3.51 -17.74 0.30
N ARG A 93 4.11 -17.77 -0.90
CA ARG A 93 4.78 -16.59 -1.47
C ARG A 93 3.84 -15.41 -1.63
N PHE A 94 2.72 -15.59 -2.33
CA PHE A 94 1.80 -14.48 -2.59
C PHE A 94 1.09 -14.02 -1.32
N PHE A 95 0.76 -14.97 -0.43
CA PHE A 95 0.21 -14.68 0.88
C PHE A 95 1.16 -13.81 1.70
N ILE A 96 2.45 -14.16 1.80
CA ILE A 96 3.44 -13.36 2.53
C ILE A 96 3.59 -11.96 1.92
N ILE A 97 3.63 -11.84 0.59
CA ILE A 97 3.77 -10.52 -0.04
C ILE A 97 2.51 -9.67 0.20
N ALA A 98 1.32 -10.21 -0.03
CA ALA A 98 0.07 -9.47 0.04
C ALA A 98 -0.34 -9.17 1.50
N GLU A 99 -0.42 -10.20 2.34
CA GLU A 99 -0.78 -10.06 3.75
C GLU A 99 0.32 -9.36 4.55
N GLY A 100 1.59 -9.65 4.25
CA GLY A 100 2.72 -8.97 4.90
C GLY A 100 2.72 -7.48 4.61
N TYR A 101 2.47 -7.07 3.37
CA TYR A 101 2.28 -5.66 3.03
C TYR A 101 1.07 -5.07 3.75
N LYS A 102 -0.04 -5.80 3.80
CA LYS A 102 -1.27 -5.31 4.44
C LYS A 102 -1.11 -5.11 5.95
N LEU A 103 -0.39 -6.02 6.61
CA LEU A 103 -0.02 -5.89 8.00
C LEU A 103 0.93 -4.70 8.21
N PHE A 104 1.91 -4.53 7.33
CA PHE A 104 2.80 -3.37 7.34
C PHE A 104 2.01 -2.06 7.20
N ASP A 105 1.06 -1.96 6.27
CA ASP A 105 0.21 -0.78 6.08
C ASP A 105 -0.56 -0.41 7.36
N ILE A 106 -1.19 -1.40 8.02
CA ILE A 106 -1.94 -1.18 9.26
C ILE A 106 -1.02 -0.73 10.41
N ILE A 107 0.13 -1.39 10.58
CA ILE A 107 1.04 -1.08 11.70
C ILE A 107 1.80 0.23 11.46
N PHE A 108 2.33 0.41 10.26
CA PHE A 108 3.22 1.51 9.95
C PHE A 108 2.46 2.76 9.53
N PHE A 109 1.53 2.66 8.57
CA PHE A 109 0.83 3.85 8.08
C PHE A 109 -0.34 4.25 8.99
N ASP A 110 -1.25 3.33 9.32
CA ASP A 110 -2.43 3.66 10.14
C ASP A 110 -2.07 3.88 11.61
N TYR A 111 -1.33 2.95 12.22
CA TYR A 111 -0.97 3.04 13.64
C TYR A 111 0.20 4.00 13.89
N LEU A 112 1.38 3.72 13.34
CA LEU A 112 2.58 4.47 13.71
C LEU A 112 2.56 5.89 13.13
N MET A 113 2.41 6.04 11.82
CA MET A 113 2.54 7.32 11.11
C MET A 113 1.33 8.24 11.34
N LEU A 114 0.12 7.73 11.12
CA LEU A 114 -1.10 8.53 11.18
C LEU A 114 -1.52 8.82 12.62
N THR A 115 -1.61 7.80 13.48
CA THR A 115 -2.21 7.98 14.81
C THR A 115 -1.21 8.22 15.95
N LYS A 116 -0.11 7.46 16.02
CA LYS A 116 0.88 7.63 17.09
C LYS A 116 1.80 8.82 16.90
N LEU A 117 2.40 8.96 15.72
CA LEU A 117 3.34 10.03 15.42
C LEU A 117 2.65 11.29 14.90
N LYS A 118 1.41 11.16 14.41
CA LYS A 118 0.62 12.23 13.79
C LYS A 118 1.42 12.99 12.75
N LEU A 119 2.17 12.28 11.89
CA LEU A 119 3.09 12.91 10.93
C LEU A 119 2.40 13.95 10.04
N PRO A 120 1.19 13.69 9.48
CA PRO A 120 0.52 14.70 8.68
C PRO A 120 0.24 16.00 9.45
N ALA A 121 -0.17 15.92 10.73
CA ALA A 121 -0.43 17.10 11.56
C ALA A 121 0.84 17.90 11.91
N LYS A 122 2.02 17.25 11.91
CA LYS A 122 3.31 17.94 12.09
C LYS A 122 3.73 18.72 10.85
N ILE A 123 3.32 18.25 9.68
CA ILE A 123 3.63 18.89 8.39
C ILE A 123 2.57 19.94 8.05
N TYR A 124 1.32 19.68 8.41
CA TYR A 124 0.16 20.55 8.21
C TYR A 124 -0.50 20.83 9.56
N PRO A 125 -0.02 21.83 10.32
CA PRO A 125 -0.61 22.21 11.60
C PRO A 125 -2.09 22.56 11.50
N GLU A 126 -2.59 22.91 10.32
CA GLU A 126 -4.00 23.20 10.02
C GLU A 126 -4.91 22.00 10.27
N THR A 127 -4.38 20.77 10.21
CA THR A 127 -5.15 19.57 10.53
C THR A 127 -5.06 19.19 12.02
N ALA A 128 -4.28 19.92 12.83
CA ALA A 128 -4.14 19.63 14.25
C ALA A 128 -5.51 19.67 14.95
N GLY A 129 -5.76 18.68 15.80
CA GLY A 129 -7.05 18.52 16.50
C GLY A 129 -8.08 17.68 15.76
N ALA A 130 -7.80 17.20 14.53
CA ALA A 130 -8.64 16.20 13.88
C ALA A 130 -8.72 14.94 14.76
N LYS A 131 -9.95 14.50 15.07
CA LYS A 131 -10.24 13.31 15.88
C LYS A 131 -9.74 12.05 15.17
N GLY A 132 -9.69 12.07 13.83
CA GLY A 132 -9.14 11.00 13.01
C GLY A 132 -7.71 10.59 13.40
N TYR A 133 -6.88 11.51 13.90
CA TYR A 133 -5.53 11.19 14.37
C TYR A 133 -5.51 10.39 15.67
N ASP A 134 -6.60 10.37 16.44
CA ASP A 134 -6.70 9.62 17.70
C ASP A 134 -7.55 8.34 17.57
N ASN A 135 -8.10 8.08 16.38
CA ASN A 135 -9.00 6.97 16.12
C ASN A 135 -8.33 5.86 15.32
N PHE A 136 -7.41 5.11 15.96
CA PHE A 136 -6.88 3.90 15.33
C PHE A 136 -8.00 2.89 15.08
N GLY A 137 -8.03 2.32 13.87
CA GLY A 137 -9.06 1.34 13.49
C GLY A 137 -10.33 1.95 12.89
N PHE A 138 -10.37 3.24 12.57
CA PHE A 138 -11.47 3.86 11.80
C PHE A 138 -11.76 3.11 10.48
N ASN A 139 -10.76 2.45 9.91
CA ASN A 139 -10.86 1.70 8.66
C ASN A 139 -10.95 0.17 8.83
N THR A 140 -11.11 -0.35 10.06
CA THR A 140 -11.01 -1.80 10.37
C THR A 140 -11.86 -2.68 9.44
N LYS A 141 -13.09 -2.28 9.14
CA LYS A 141 -13.98 -3.02 8.22
C LYS A 141 -13.38 -3.15 6.82
N SER A 142 -12.84 -2.05 6.28
CA SER A 142 -12.17 -2.04 4.97
C SER A 142 -10.90 -2.89 5.02
N GLN A 143 -10.10 -2.77 6.09
CA GLN A 143 -8.87 -3.55 6.23
C GLN A 143 -9.15 -5.05 6.29
N MET A 144 -10.18 -5.48 7.03
CA MET A 144 -10.58 -6.88 7.10
C MET A 144 -11.06 -7.43 5.75
N ASN A 145 -11.84 -6.65 5.01
CA ASN A 145 -12.23 -7.03 3.64
C ASN A 145 -11.01 -7.19 2.73
N LYS A 146 -10.01 -6.31 2.83
CA LYS A 146 -8.78 -6.40 2.02
C LYS A 146 -7.96 -7.65 2.36
N LEU A 147 -7.82 -8.01 3.65
CA LEU A 147 -7.14 -9.25 4.06
C LEU A 147 -7.82 -10.48 3.43
N ILE A 148 -9.15 -10.54 3.42
CA ILE A 148 -9.88 -11.65 2.79
C ILE A 148 -9.62 -11.67 1.27
N ILE A 149 -9.72 -10.51 0.60
CA ILE A 149 -9.50 -10.40 -0.85
C ILE A 149 -8.07 -10.81 -1.22
N PHE A 150 -7.07 -10.39 -0.45
CA PHE A 150 -5.67 -10.69 -0.69
C PHE A 150 -5.36 -12.18 -0.47
N CYS A 151 -5.93 -12.80 0.55
CA CYS A 151 -5.84 -14.24 0.75
C CYS A 151 -6.44 -15.01 -0.44
N VAL A 152 -7.66 -14.66 -0.87
CA VAL A 152 -8.30 -15.30 -2.05
C VAL A 152 -7.47 -15.08 -3.32
N ALA A 153 -6.99 -13.86 -3.55
CA ALA A 153 -6.13 -13.56 -4.71
C ALA A 153 -4.83 -14.37 -4.70
N SER A 154 -4.24 -14.60 -3.52
CA SER A 154 -3.03 -15.41 -3.35
C SER A 154 -3.28 -16.87 -3.72
N ILE A 155 -4.43 -17.43 -3.35
CA ILE A 155 -4.86 -18.79 -3.74
C ILE A 155 -5.04 -18.87 -5.25
N LEU A 156 -5.76 -17.91 -5.84
CA LEU A 156 -6.02 -17.89 -7.29
C LEU A 156 -4.74 -17.77 -8.10
N LEU A 157 -3.81 -16.89 -7.70
CA LEU A 157 -2.51 -16.77 -8.36
C LEU A 157 -1.71 -18.07 -8.26
N ALA A 158 -1.66 -18.69 -7.08
CA ALA A 158 -0.98 -19.97 -6.92
C ALA A 158 -1.60 -21.05 -7.82
N PHE A 159 -2.92 -21.13 -7.89
CA PHE A 159 -3.63 -22.08 -8.73
C PHE A 159 -3.33 -21.86 -10.22
N ILE A 160 -3.47 -20.63 -10.71
CA ILE A 160 -3.21 -20.29 -12.11
C ILE A 160 -1.78 -20.65 -12.50
N LEU A 161 -0.80 -20.23 -11.69
CA LEU A 161 0.61 -20.35 -12.05
C LEU A 161 1.16 -21.77 -11.93
N THR A 162 0.59 -22.60 -11.06
CA THR A 162 1.12 -23.94 -10.76
C THR A 162 0.27 -25.09 -11.29
N VAL A 163 -0.99 -24.82 -11.67
CA VAL A 163 -1.90 -25.84 -12.22
C VAL A 163 -2.28 -25.51 -13.66
N ILE A 164 -2.75 -24.29 -13.94
CA ILE A 164 -3.25 -23.95 -15.27
C ILE A 164 -2.11 -23.78 -16.27
N ILE A 165 -1.12 -22.94 -15.95
CA ILE A 165 -0.01 -22.64 -16.87
C ILE A 165 0.76 -23.91 -17.29
N PRO A 166 1.07 -24.86 -16.39
CA PRO A 166 1.73 -26.10 -16.79
C PRO A 166 0.91 -27.03 -17.69
N LEU A 167 -0.41 -26.83 -17.79
CA LEU A 167 -1.30 -27.60 -18.67
C LEU A 167 -1.47 -26.96 -20.06
N MET A 168 -0.95 -25.75 -20.28
CA MET A 168 -0.99 -25.01 -21.55
C MET A 168 0.30 -25.21 -22.35
#